data_AF-A0A9X3FUX4-F1
#
_entry.id   AF-A0A9X3FUX4-F1
#
_cell.length_a   1.000
_cell.length_b   1.000
_cell.length_c   1.000
_cell.angle_alpha   90.00
_cell.angle_beta   90.00
_cell.angle_gamma   90.00
#
_symmetry.space_group_name_H-M   'P 1'
#
loop_
_entity.id
_entity.type
_entity.pdbx_description
1 polymer ?
#
loop_
_entity_poly.entity_id
_entity_poly.type
_entity_poly.pdbx_seq_one_letter_code
_entity_poly.pdbx_strand_id
1 'polypeptide(L)'
;MTTIGLIGSGNIGSTVARLAVDAGHDVVLSNSRGPETLTDLVDQLGPRARAATAAEAAAAGDVVVVTVPLKAYREVPVEPLRGKVVIDTNNYYPERDGRIAELDDESTTTSELLQAHLPEAQVVKAFNNIYVTQLGTLQRPVGDPERSVLPIAGDDETAKQTVSAFLDSIGYDAHDVGPLAEGWRFQRDTAAYVVPYAVPGDGFPEVPGRQVTRAELTEQLAAAVRYRDM
;
A
#
# COMPACT_ATOMS: atom_id res chain seq x y z
N MET A 1 19.15 -6.79 1.12
CA MET A 1 18.39 -7.13 2.33
C MET A 1 18.02 -5.82 2.98
N THR A 2 16.73 -5.55 3.11
CA THR A 2 16.14 -4.25 3.49
C THR A 2 15.18 -4.50 4.64
N THR A 3 15.12 -3.61 5.62
CA THR A 3 14.14 -3.68 6.71
C THR A 3 12.87 -2.97 6.29
N ILE A 4 11.73 -3.65 6.37
CA ILE A 4 10.40 -3.07 6.11
C ILE A 4 9.72 -2.80 7.46
N GLY A 5 9.48 -1.53 7.75
CA GLY A 5 8.67 -1.12 8.91
C GLY A 5 7.19 -1.11 8.52
N LEU A 6 6.32 -1.72 9.31
CA LEU A 6 4.87 -1.70 9.05
C LEU A 6 4.13 -1.01 10.19
N ILE A 7 3.56 0.15 9.88
CA ILE A 7 2.66 0.88 10.78
C ILE A 7 1.24 0.47 10.44
N GLY A 8 0.75 -0.52 11.20
CA GLY A 8 -0.50 -1.21 10.93
C GLY A 8 -0.22 -2.65 10.51
N SER A 9 -0.91 -3.59 11.16
CA SER A 9 -0.78 -5.03 10.91
C SER A 9 -2.15 -5.67 10.68
N GLY A 10 -3.02 -4.97 9.94
CA GLY A 10 -4.27 -5.52 9.44
C GLY A 10 -4.06 -6.40 8.21
N ASN A 11 -5.13 -6.68 7.47
CA ASN A 11 -5.12 -7.54 6.28
C ASN A 11 -3.99 -7.22 5.27
N ILE A 12 -3.86 -5.96 4.86
CA ILE A 12 -2.80 -5.54 3.92
C ILE A 12 -1.42 -5.64 4.58
N GLY A 13 -1.25 -5.07 5.78
CA GLY A 13 0.03 -5.10 6.49
C GLY A 13 0.58 -6.51 6.73
N SER A 14 -0.24 -7.44 7.21
CA SER A 14 0.20 -8.83 7.45
C SER A 14 0.54 -9.56 6.15
N THR A 15 -0.16 -9.25 5.05
CA THR A 15 0.12 -9.83 3.73
C THR A 15 1.42 -9.29 3.16
N VAL A 16 1.64 -7.97 3.19
CA VAL A 16 2.90 -7.34 2.77
C VAL A 16 4.08 -7.84 3.61
N ALA A 17 3.89 -8.01 4.92
CA ALA A 17 4.91 -8.58 5.80
C ALA A 17 5.30 -10.01 5.40
N ARG A 18 4.33 -10.86 5.05
CA ARG A 18 4.59 -12.22 4.59
C ARG A 18 5.37 -12.23 3.27
N LEU A 19 4.92 -11.44 2.30
CA LEU A 19 5.61 -11.30 1.02
C LEU A 19 7.05 -10.77 1.18
N ALA A 20 7.25 -9.79 2.06
CA ALA A 20 8.57 -9.24 2.36
C ALA A 20 9.51 -10.28 2.99
N VAL A 21 9.02 -11.05 3.97
CA VAL A 21 9.80 -12.14 4.58
C VAL A 21 10.15 -13.23 3.55
N ASP A 22 9.19 -13.63 2.72
CA ASP A 22 9.40 -14.63 1.66
C ASP A 22 10.45 -14.16 0.63
N ALA A 23 10.50 -12.86 0.36
CA ALA A 23 11.52 -12.20 -0.45
C ALA A 23 12.86 -11.97 0.28
N GLY A 24 12.99 -12.38 1.54
CA GLY A 24 14.22 -12.31 2.33
C GLY A 24 14.49 -10.96 3.02
N HIS A 25 13.47 -10.12 3.17
CA HIS A 25 13.53 -8.89 3.95
C HIS A 25 13.30 -9.14 5.45
N ASP A 26 13.83 -8.25 6.28
CA ASP A 26 13.45 -8.20 7.69
C ASP A 26 12.22 -7.32 7.85
N VAL A 27 11.36 -7.66 8.81
CA VAL A 27 10.07 -7.01 9.01
C VAL A 27 9.90 -6.59 10.47
N VAL A 28 9.52 -5.34 10.68
CA VAL A 28 9.17 -4.78 11.99
C VAL A 28 7.70 -4.36 11.98
N LEU A 29 6.87 -5.11 12.67
CA LEU A 29 5.41 -4.92 12.68
C LEU A 29 4.96 -4.10 13.88
N SER A 30 4.04 -3.17 13.66
CA SER A 30 3.30 -2.51 14.73
C SER A 30 1.80 -2.50 14.48
N ASN A 31 1.04 -2.32 15.55
CA ASN A 31 -0.40 -2.03 15.50
C ASN A 31 -0.77 -1.06 16.64
N SER A 32 -2.04 -0.67 16.73
CA SER A 32 -2.53 0.24 17.78
C SER A 32 -2.79 -0.44 19.14
N ARG A 33 -2.69 -1.77 19.22
CA ARG A 33 -3.03 -2.56 20.42
C ARG A 33 -1.81 -2.97 21.24
N GLY A 34 -0.61 -2.76 20.72
CA GLY A 34 0.64 -3.09 21.39
C GLY A 34 1.36 -4.28 20.74
N PRO A 35 2.72 -4.31 20.77
CA PRO A 35 3.53 -5.36 20.16
C PRO A 35 3.18 -6.79 20.63
N GLU A 36 2.77 -6.93 21.89
CA GLU A 36 2.40 -8.19 22.52
C GLU A 36 1.23 -8.88 21.81
N THR A 37 0.35 -8.12 21.16
CA THR A 37 -0.81 -8.65 20.42
C THR A 37 -0.44 -9.21 19.04
N LEU A 38 0.84 -9.13 18.64
CA LEU A 38 1.35 -9.60 17.35
C LEU A 38 2.15 -10.90 17.45
N THR A 39 2.21 -11.52 18.64
CA THR A 39 3.01 -12.74 18.89
C THR A 39 2.72 -13.83 17.86
N ASP A 40 1.45 -14.20 17.66
CA ASP A 40 1.07 -15.25 16.70
C ASP A 40 1.47 -14.92 15.25
N LEU A 41 1.39 -13.64 14.86
CA LEU A 41 1.78 -13.22 13.50
C LEU A 41 3.30 -13.28 13.34
N VAL A 42 4.06 -12.85 14.35
CA VAL A 42 5.52 -12.94 14.35
C VAL A 42 5.97 -14.40 14.28
N ASP A 43 5.37 -15.28 15.07
CA ASP A 43 5.68 -16.72 15.06
C ASP A 43 5.42 -17.35 13.70
N GLN A 44 4.33 -16.96 13.02
CA GLN A 44 4.02 -17.44 11.66
C GLN A 44 5.00 -16.93 10.59
N LEU A 45 5.50 -15.70 10.75
CA LEU A 45 6.47 -15.11 9.83
C LEU A 45 7.90 -15.59 10.10
N GLY A 46 8.19 -16.05 11.32
CA GLY A 46 9.47 -16.63 11.69
C GLY A 46 10.57 -15.58 11.95
N PRO A 47 11.85 -15.97 11.85
CA PRO A 47 12.97 -15.26 12.50
C PRO A 47 13.30 -13.88 11.90
N ARG A 48 12.74 -13.54 10.74
CA ARG A 48 12.91 -12.24 10.09
C ARG A 48 11.88 -11.21 10.53
N ALA A 49 10.88 -11.61 11.33
CA ALA A 49 9.86 -10.72 11.83
C ALA A 49 10.02 -10.45 13.32
N ARG A 50 9.71 -9.23 13.74
CA ARG A 50 9.52 -8.87 15.14
C ARG A 50 8.40 -7.85 15.30
N ALA A 51 7.74 -7.86 16.45
CA ALA A 51 6.78 -6.83 16.82
C ALA A 51 7.47 -5.64 17.51
N ALA A 52 6.93 -4.44 17.31
CA ALA A 52 7.42 -3.20 17.90
C ALA A 52 6.29 -2.16 17.97
N THR A 53 6.55 -1.04 18.64
CA THR A 53 5.68 0.14 18.59
C THR A 53 5.74 0.79 17.19
N ALA A 54 4.76 1.64 16.87
CA ALA A 54 4.76 2.36 15.59
C ALA A 54 6.01 3.24 15.39
N ALA A 55 6.49 3.87 16.46
CA ALA A 55 7.71 4.68 16.42
C ALA A 55 8.96 3.82 16.14
N GLU A 56 9.06 2.64 16.77
CA GLU A 56 10.18 1.73 16.55
C GLU A 56 10.15 1.07 15.17
N ALA A 57 8.96 0.72 14.66
CA ALA A 57 8.78 0.22 13.30
C ALA A 57 9.16 1.29 12.26
N ALA A 58 8.71 2.53 12.46
CA ALA A 58 9.09 3.67 11.63
C ALA A 58 10.60 3.92 11.63
N ALA A 59 11.23 3.91 12.81
CA ALA A 59 12.66 4.17 12.94
C ALA A 59 13.51 3.08 12.26
N ALA A 60 13.13 1.80 12.45
CA ALA A 60 13.87 0.66 11.95
C ALA A 60 13.72 0.41 10.44
N GLY A 61 12.58 0.79 9.83
CA GLY A 61 12.34 0.56 8.41
C GLY A 61 13.22 1.42 7.51
N ASP A 62 13.90 0.79 6.56
CA ASP A 62 14.53 1.49 5.43
C ASP A 62 13.43 1.99 4.47
N VAL A 63 12.37 1.19 4.31
CA VAL A 63 11.09 1.55 3.70
C VAL A 63 10.00 1.30 4.73
N VAL A 64 9.06 2.23 4.88
CA VAL A 64 7.97 2.12 5.86
C VAL A 64 6.63 2.04 5.15
N VAL A 65 5.81 1.04 5.47
CA VAL A 65 4.45 0.88 4.96
C VAL A 65 3.46 1.38 6.01
N VAL A 66 2.70 2.42 5.66
CA VAL A 66 1.60 2.94 6.47
C VAL A 66 0.31 2.30 5.99
N THR A 67 -0.28 1.45 6.83
CA THR A 67 -1.46 0.65 6.51
C THR A 67 -2.46 0.64 7.68
N VAL A 68 -2.71 1.84 8.21
CA VAL A 68 -3.76 2.13 9.19
C VAL A 68 -5.03 2.60 8.50
N PRO A 69 -6.22 2.48 9.11
CA PRO A 69 -7.41 3.18 8.64
C PRO A 69 -7.15 4.68 8.48
N LEU A 70 -7.70 5.30 7.44
CA LEU A 70 -7.41 6.70 7.12
C LEU A 70 -7.66 7.62 8.31
N LYS A 71 -8.73 7.45 9.11
CA LYS A 71 -8.96 8.29 10.31
C LYS A 71 -7.78 8.36 11.30
N ALA A 72 -6.88 7.38 11.30
CA ALA A 72 -5.72 7.31 12.17
C ALA A 72 -4.44 7.86 11.52
N TYR A 73 -4.48 8.44 10.31
CA TYR A 73 -3.27 8.91 9.63
C TYR A 73 -2.46 9.93 10.45
N ARG A 74 -3.15 10.75 11.26
CA ARG A 74 -2.51 11.74 12.15
C ARG A 74 -1.80 11.13 13.35
N GLU A 75 -2.05 9.85 13.65
CA GLU A 75 -1.36 9.10 14.71
C GLU A 75 -0.05 8.49 14.22
N VAL A 76 0.22 8.54 12.90
CA VAL A 76 1.48 8.07 12.33
C VAL A 76 2.64 8.94 12.86
N PRO A 77 3.72 8.35 13.40
CA PRO A 77 4.81 9.10 14.00
C PRO A 77 5.61 9.87 12.94
N VAL A 78 5.73 11.19 13.12
CA VAL A 78 6.39 12.08 12.14
C VAL A 78 7.91 12.00 12.23
N GLU A 79 8.47 12.20 13.43
CA GLU A 79 9.92 12.35 13.64
C GLU A 79 10.76 11.18 13.09
N PRO A 80 10.46 9.90 13.37
CA PRO A 80 11.25 8.79 12.83
C PRO A 80 11.09 8.59 11.31
N LEU A 81 10.13 9.25 10.66
CA LEU A 81 9.88 9.14 9.21
C LEU A 81 10.54 10.24 8.37
N ARG A 82 11.20 11.22 9.01
CA ARG A 82 11.93 12.28 8.29
C ARG A 82 12.96 11.68 7.35
N GLY A 83 12.93 12.10 6.09
CA GLY A 83 13.81 11.64 5.01
C GLY A 83 13.61 10.18 4.56
N LYS A 84 12.57 9.49 5.06
CA LYS A 84 12.30 8.09 4.68
C LYS A 84 11.30 8.00 3.54
N VAL A 85 11.41 6.90 2.79
CA VAL A 85 10.39 6.47 1.83
C VAL A 85 9.23 5.82 2.60
N VAL A 86 8.02 6.35 2.39
CA VAL A 86 6.80 5.87 3.04
C VAL A 86 5.80 5.41 1.99
N ILE A 87 5.43 4.12 2.04
CA ILE A 87 4.38 3.57 1.20
C ILE A 87 3.03 3.76 1.90
N ASP A 88 2.12 4.51 1.29
CA ASP A 88 0.75 4.67 1.76
C ASP A 88 -0.21 3.69 1.07
N THR A 89 -0.96 2.92 1.85
CA THR A 89 -1.94 1.95 1.35
C THR A 89 -3.39 2.43 1.49
N ASN A 90 -3.62 3.71 1.80
CA ASN A 90 -4.95 4.17 2.19
C ASN A 90 -5.98 4.25 1.07
N ASN A 91 -7.23 4.04 1.48
CA ASN A 91 -8.45 4.33 0.73
C ASN A 91 -9.42 5.03 1.69
N TYR A 92 -10.22 5.96 1.16
CA TYR A 92 -11.19 6.71 1.95
C TYR A 92 -12.54 5.99 2.02
N TYR A 93 -13.03 5.74 3.24
CA TYR A 93 -14.34 5.15 3.52
C TYR A 93 -15.08 6.02 4.53
N PRO A 94 -16.02 6.90 4.11
CA PRO A 94 -16.72 7.81 5.02
C PRO A 94 -17.37 7.11 6.23
N GLU A 95 -17.86 5.87 6.05
CA GLU A 95 -18.49 5.08 7.11
C GLU A 95 -17.49 4.64 8.19
N ARG A 96 -16.22 4.44 7.81
CA ARG A 96 -15.13 4.03 8.71
C ARG A 96 -14.38 5.24 9.28
N ASP A 97 -14.17 6.23 8.43
CA ASP A 97 -13.22 7.33 8.62
C ASP A 97 -13.89 8.64 9.05
N GLY A 98 -15.21 8.74 8.93
CA GLY A 98 -15.94 10.00 9.03
C GLY A 98 -15.86 10.81 7.73
N ARG A 99 -16.72 11.83 7.62
CA ARG A 99 -16.71 12.76 6.48
C ARG A 99 -15.50 13.69 6.57
N ILE A 100 -14.71 13.78 5.51
CA ILE A 100 -13.51 14.61 5.38
C ILE A 100 -13.76 15.50 4.18
N ALA A 101 -14.02 16.79 4.43
CA ALA A 101 -14.54 17.71 3.43
C ALA A 101 -13.64 17.80 2.18
N GLU A 102 -12.32 17.84 2.39
CA GLU A 102 -11.31 17.96 1.33
C GLU A 102 -11.22 16.71 0.43
N LEU A 103 -11.66 15.55 0.93
CA LEU A 103 -11.78 14.32 0.14
C LEU A 103 -13.17 14.18 -0.48
N ASP A 104 -14.20 14.69 0.18
CA ASP A 104 -15.57 14.74 -0.36
C ASP A 104 -15.66 15.69 -1.56
N ASP A 105 -14.92 16.81 -1.57
CA ASP A 105 -14.84 17.75 -2.70
C ASP A 105 -13.66 17.49 -3.66
N GLU A 106 -12.84 16.49 -3.35
CA GLU A 106 -11.65 16.08 -4.09
C GLU A 106 -10.66 17.23 -4.37
N SER A 107 -10.53 18.17 -3.43
CA SER A 107 -9.46 19.17 -3.41
C SER A 107 -8.10 18.59 -3.01
N THR A 108 -8.08 17.39 -2.43
CA THR A 108 -6.87 16.61 -2.13
C THR A 108 -7.12 15.11 -2.31
N THR A 109 -6.07 14.31 -2.18
CA THR A 109 -6.12 12.84 -2.17
C THR A 109 -5.74 12.29 -0.78
N THR A 110 -6.12 11.03 -0.53
CA THR A 110 -5.78 10.33 0.72
C THR A 110 -4.29 10.34 1.04
N SER A 111 -3.45 10.17 0.03
CA SER A 111 -2.00 10.10 0.21
C SER A 111 -1.37 11.49 0.33
N GLU A 112 -1.95 12.52 -0.30
CA GLU A 112 -1.56 13.92 -0.05
C GLU A 112 -1.85 14.36 1.39
N LEU A 113 -2.93 13.88 2.03
CA LEU A 113 -3.15 14.10 3.46
C LEU A 113 -2.04 13.50 4.32
N LEU A 114 -1.57 12.29 3.98
CA LEU A 114 -0.45 11.68 4.69
C LEU A 114 0.85 12.43 4.43
N GLN A 115 1.11 12.86 3.20
CA GLN A 115 2.29 13.67 2.85
C GLN A 115 2.30 15.01 3.59
N ALA A 116 1.14 15.66 3.75
CA ALA A 116 1.02 16.89 4.53
C ALA A 116 1.31 16.68 6.03
N HIS A 117 0.95 15.51 6.58
CA HIS A 117 1.29 15.13 7.95
C HIS A 117 2.77 14.72 8.11
N LEU A 118 3.38 14.20 7.06
CA LEU A 118 4.79 13.78 7.00
C LEU A 118 5.59 14.67 6.04
N PRO A 119 5.74 15.98 6.32
CA PRO A 119 6.23 16.95 5.33
C PRO A 119 7.67 16.71 4.86
N GLU A 120 8.42 15.88 5.61
CA GLU A 120 9.82 15.57 5.31
C GLU A 120 10.04 14.10 4.94
N ALA A 121 8.97 13.30 4.88
CA ALA A 121 9.01 11.97 4.29
C ALA A 121 8.70 12.07 2.79
N GLN A 122 9.06 11.02 2.05
CA GLN A 122 8.74 10.86 0.63
C GLN A 122 7.61 9.84 0.51
N VAL A 123 6.35 10.30 0.44
CA VAL A 123 5.19 9.42 0.37
C VAL A 123 4.97 8.93 -1.06
N VAL A 124 4.76 7.63 -1.20
CA VAL A 124 4.38 6.95 -2.44
C VAL A 124 3.14 6.12 -2.18
N LYS A 125 2.08 6.33 -2.95
CA LYS A 125 0.87 5.51 -2.89
C LYS A 125 1.09 4.18 -3.59
N ALA A 126 0.76 3.06 -2.94
CA ALA A 126 0.77 1.73 -3.55
C ALA A 126 -0.16 0.76 -2.79
N PHE A 127 -0.39 -0.44 -3.35
CA PHE A 127 -1.20 -1.54 -2.79
C PHE A 127 -2.69 -1.26 -2.55
N ASN A 128 -3.12 0.01 -2.53
CA ASN A 128 -4.50 0.35 -2.21
C ASN A 128 -5.50 -0.16 -3.26
N ASN A 129 -5.05 -0.47 -4.48
CA ASN A 129 -5.90 -0.85 -5.61
C ASN A 129 -6.09 -2.37 -5.79
N ILE A 130 -5.44 -3.20 -4.98
CA ILE A 130 -5.53 -4.66 -5.07
C ILE A 130 -6.17 -5.20 -3.79
N TYR A 131 -7.09 -6.16 -3.93
CA TYR A 131 -7.71 -6.78 -2.77
C TYR A 131 -6.77 -7.78 -2.10
N VAL A 132 -6.87 -7.91 -0.77
CA VAL A 132 -5.86 -8.59 0.06
C VAL A 132 -5.58 -10.02 -0.39
N THR A 133 -6.61 -10.78 -0.74
CA THR A 133 -6.46 -12.17 -1.18
C THR A 133 -5.63 -12.26 -2.46
N GLN A 134 -5.87 -11.36 -3.42
CA GLN A 134 -5.11 -11.30 -4.68
C GLN A 134 -3.68 -10.80 -4.44
N LEU A 135 -3.47 -9.85 -3.52
CA LEU A 135 -2.12 -9.44 -3.11
C LEU A 135 -1.31 -10.62 -2.54
N GLY A 136 -1.94 -11.54 -1.81
CA GLY A 136 -1.24 -12.70 -1.25
C GLY A 136 -1.02 -13.86 -2.24
N THR A 137 -1.62 -13.82 -3.44
CA THR A 137 -1.67 -14.98 -4.36
C THR A 137 -1.22 -14.70 -5.80
N LEU A 138 -1.14 -13.44 -6.21
CA LEU A 138 -0.74 -13.03 -7.57
C LEU A 138 0.75 -12.71 -7.72
N GLN A 139 1.53 -12.79 -6.64
CA GLN A 139 2.97 -12.61 -6.70
C GLN A 139 3.60 -13.66 -7.63
N ARG A 140 4.50 -13.21 -8.50
CA ARG A 140 5.27 -14.06 -9.41
C ARG A 140 6.73 -13.58 -9.48
N PRO A 141 7.70 -14.48 -9.69
CA PRO A 141 9.10 -14.09 -9.82
C PRO A 141 9.32 -13.19 -11.05
N VAL A 142 10.44 -12.49 -11.06
CA VAL A 142 10.83 -11.62 -12.18
C VAL A 142 10.88 -12.42 -13.48
N GLY A 143 10.27 -11.88 -14.54
CA GLY A 143 10.22 -12.48 -15.87
C GLY A 143 9.11 -13.50 -16.09
N ASP A 144 8.31 -13.81 -15.08
CA ASP A 144 7.13 -14.65 -15.22
C ASP A 144 6.05 -13.94 -16.08
N PRO A 145 5.51 -14.58 -17.14
CA PRO A 145 4.54 -13.96 -18.02
C PRO A 145 3.19 -13.68 -17.35
N GLU A 146 2.89 -14.28 -16.19
CA GLU A 146 1.66 -14.05 -15.41
C GLU A 146 1.84 -13.02 -14.28
N ARG A 147 3.00 -12.35 -14.22
CA ARG A 147 3.28 -11.35 -13.18
C ARG A 147 2.39 -10.12 -13.31
N SER A 148 1.77 -9.73 -12.20
CA SER A 148 0.87 -8.59 -12.16
C SER A 148 1.59 -7.25 -11.98
N VAL A 149 1.02 -6.20 -12.53
CA VAL A 149 1.48 -4.82 -12.37
C VAL A 149 0.61 -4.09 -11.35
N LEU A 150 1.22 -3.30 -10.45
CA LEU A 150 0.55 -2.42 -9.50
C LEU A 150 0.86 -0.94 -9.82
N PRO A 151 -0.13 -0.03 -9.74
CA PRO A 151 0.11 1.40 -9.88
C PRO A 151 0.85 1.96 -8.66
N ILE A 152 1.71 2.96 -8.90
CA ILE A 152 2.32 3.79 -7.88
C ILE A 152 2.17 5.28 -8.25
N ALA A 153 2.09 6.15 -7.26
CA ALA A 153 2.11 7.60 -7.46
C ALA A 153 2.90 8.29 -6.34
N GLY A 154 3.72 9.27 -6.66
CA GLY A 154 4.56 9.98 -5.70
C GLY A 154 5.36 11.11 -6.34
N ASP A 155 5.73 12.11 -5.53
CA ASP A 155 6.38 13.33 -6.02
C ASP A 155 7.91 13.24 -6.12
N ASP A 156 8.52 12.28 -5.40
CA ASP A 156 9.97 12.05 -5.43
C ASP A 156 10.32 10.83 -6.30
N GLU A 157 11.11 11.06 -7.34
CA GLU A 157 11.54 10.01 -8.29
C GLU A 157 12.38 8.91 -7.64
N THR A 158 13.24 9.25 -6.68
CA THR A 158 14.09 8.26 -5.98
C THR A 158 13.24 7.37 -5.07
N ALA A 159 12.23 7.95 -4.42
CA ALA A 159 11.27 7.22 -3.62
C ALA A 159 10.44 6.27 -4.47
N LYS A 160 9.93 6.72 -5.63
CA LYS A 160 9.23 5.84 -6.59
C LYS A 160 10.10 4.69 -7.10
N GLN A 161 11.38 4.94 -7.36
CA GLN A 161 12.34 3.86 -7.73
C GLN A 161 12.54 2.87 -6.58
N THR A 162 12.66 3.35 -5.34
CA THR A 162 12.79 2.51 -4.15
C THR A 162 11.55 1.62 -3.96
N VAL A 163 10.36 2.19 -4.11
CA VAL A 163 9.09 1.44 -4.04
C VAL A 163 8.96 0.47 -5.20
N SER A 164 9.36 0.85 -6.42
CA SER A 164 9.36 -0.05 -7.57
C SER A 164 10.27 -1.26 -7.35
N ALA A 165 11.47 -1.04 -6.80
CA ALA A 165 12.38 -2.12 -6.45
C ALA A 165 11.86 -3.01 -5.32
N PHE A 166 11.14 -2.45 -4.35
CA PHE A 166 10.46 -3.22 -3.31
C PHE A 166 9.32 -4.07 -3.89
N LEU A 167 8.45 -3.49 -4.74
CA LEU A 167 7.41 -4.25 -5.44
C LEU A 167 8.02 -5.38 -6.26
N ASP A 168 9.14 -5.11 -6.94
CA ASP A 168 9.85 -6.10 -7.70
C ASP A 168 10.32 -7.28 -6.83
N SER A 169 10.93 -7.01 -5.67
CA SER A 169 11.42 -8.07 -4.79
C SER A 169 10.29 -8.96 -4.24
N ILE A 170 9.09 -8.39 -4.03
CA ILE A 170 7.93 -9.12 -3.52
C ILE A 170 7.02 -9.71 -4.62
N GLY A 171 7.44 -9.64 -5.89
CA GLY A 171 6.81 -10.35 -6.99
C GLY A 171 5.77 -9.57 -7.80
N TYR A 172 5.87 -8.24 -7.83
CA TYR A 172 5.00 -7.36 -8.62
C TYR A 172 5.80 -6.37 -9.48
N ASP A 173 5.29 -6.05 -10.67
CA ASP A 173 5.78 -4.92 -11.45
C ASP A 173 5.15 -3.60 -10.96
N ALA A 174 5.86 -2.48 -11.10
CA ALA A 174 5.33 -1.15 -10.82
C ALA A 174 4.91 -0.39 -12.11
N HIS A 175 3.79 0.32 -12.05
CA HIS A 175 3.36 1.29 -13.05
C HIS A 175 3.29 2.68 -12.43
N ASP A 176 4.25 3.53 -12.76
CA ASP A 176 4.28 4.91 -12.31
C ASP A 176 3.20 5.75 -13.00
N VAL A 177 2.27 6.26 -12.19
CA VAL A 177 1.14 7.11 -12.62
C VAL A 177 1.51 8.60 -12.57
N GLY A 178 2.69 8.94 -12.02
CA GLY A 178 3.19 10.31 -11.90
C GLY A 178 3.11 10.85 -10.47
N PRO A 179 2.84 12.16 -10.29
CA PRO A 179 2.79 12.82 -8.99
C PRO A 179 1.81 12.17 -8.02
N LEU A 180 1.99 12.39 -6.71
CA LEU A 180 1.12 11.84 -5.67
C LEU A 180 -0.35 12.22 -5.87
N ALA A 181 -0.57 13.43 -6.41
CA ALA A 181 -1.88 13.94 -6.77
C ALA A 181 -2.62 13.08 -7.81
N GLU A 182 -1.94 12.28 -8.64
CA GLU A 182 -2.54 11.33 -9.59
C GLU A 182 -3.00 10.02 -8.93
N GLY A 183 -2.74 9.85 -7.62
CA GLY A 183 -3.18 8.72 -6.81
C GLY A 183 -4.69 8.50 -6.79
N TRP A 184 -5.49 9.51 -7.16
CA TRP A 184 -6.94 9.40 -7.29
C TRP A 184 -7.37 8.38 -8.37
N ARG A 185 -6.57 8.17 -9.43
CA ARG A 185 -6.95 7.31 -10.57
C ARG A 185 -7.13 5.84 -10.23
N PHE A 186 -6.60 5.43 -9.08
CA PHE A 186 -6.69 4.07 -8.55
C PHE A 186 -7.15 4.08 -7.08
N GLN A 187 -7.86 5.13 -6.67
CA GLN A 187 -8.58 5.15 -5.40
C GLN A 187 -9.85 4.29 -5.50
N ARG A 188 -10.50 4.06 -4.36
CA ARG A 188 -11.79 3.38 -4.29
C ARG A 188 -12.78 3.85 -5.39
N ASP A 189 -13.63 2.92 -5.83
CA ASP A 189 -14.72 3.12 -6.81
C ASP A 189 -14.28 3.63 -8.20
N THR A 190 -12.97 3.68 -8.49
CA THR A 190 -12.43 3.93 -9.85
C THR A 190 -12.16 2.63 -10.62
N ALA A 191 -12.02 2.74 -11.94
CA ALA A 191 -11.83 1.60 -12.83
C ALA A 191 -10.57 0.76 -12.51
N ALA A 192 -9.49 1.39 -12.02
CA ALA A 192 -8.26 0.70 -11.63
C ALA A 192 -8.29 0.09 -10.21
N TYR A 193 -9.40 0.24 -9.48
CA TYR A 193 -9.57 -0.26 -8.12
C TYR A 193 -10.18 -1.66 -8.09
N VAL A 194 -9.38 -2.63 -7.67
CA VAL A 194 -9.74 -4.01 -7.28
C VAL A 194 -10.23 -4.89 -8.43
N VAL A 195 -11.24 -4.44 -9.17
CA VAL A 195 -11.91 -5.17 -10.25
C VAL A 195 -10.94 -5.75 -11.29
N PRO A 196 -9.87 -5.04 -11.73
CA PRO A 196 -8.95 -5.61 -12.72
C PRO A 196 -8.26 -6.90 -12.24
N TYR A 197 -8.00 -7.04 -10.94
CA TYR A 197 -7.28 -8.19 -10.39
C TYR A 197 -8.19 -9.39 -10.10
N ALA A 198 -9.50 -9.22 -10.22
CA ALA A 198 -10.48 -10.26 -9.98
C ALA A 198 -10.84 -11.00 -11.27
N VAL A 199 -11.06 -12.31 -11.16
CA VAL A 199 -11.78 -13.05 -12.21
C VAL A 199 -13.26 -12.60 -12.17
N PRO A 200 -13.83 -12.14 -13.31
CA PRO A 200 -15.23 -11.73 -13.37
C PRO A 200 -16.18 -12.87 -12.95
N GLY A 201 -17.15 -12.58 -12.08
CA GLY A 201 -18.16 -13.55 -11.60
C GLY A 201 -18.84 -13.12 -10.30
N ASP A 202 -19.76 -13.95 -9.80
CA ASP A 202 -20.75 -13.57 -8.76
C ASP A 202 -20.24 -13.60 -7.31
N GLY A 203 -18.93 -13.59 -7.07
CA GLY A 203 -18.34 -13.94 -5.77
C GLY A 203 -17.44 -12.92 -5.12
N PHE A 204 -17.39 -11.65 -5.56
CA PHE A 204 -16.50 -10.67 -4.92
C PHE A 204 -16.82 -10.54 -3.41
N PRO A 205 -15.85 -10.73 -2.50
CA PRO A 205 -14.39 -10.75 -2.72
C PRO A 205 -13.69 -12.13 -2.78
N GLU A 206 -14.42 -13.26 -2.71
CA GLU A 206 -13.88 -14.63 -2.68
C GLU A 206 -13.42 -15.18 -4.05
N VAL A 207 -13.36 -14.32 -5.07
CA VAL A 207 -12.95 -14.72 -6.42
C VAL A 207 -11.43 -14.91 -6.51
N PRO A 208 -10.95 -15.93 -7.26
CA PRO A 208 -9.54 -16.06 -7.60
C PRO A 208 -9.00 -14.78 -8.24
N GLY A 209 -7.72 -14.51 -7.99
CA GLY A 209 -7.02 -13.44 -8.69
C GLY A 209 -6.71 -13.80 -10.13
N ARG A 210 -6.57 -12.79 -10.99
CA ARG A 210 -5.95 -12.92 -12.30
C ARG A 210 -4.86 -11.87 -12.49
N GLN A 211 -3.97 -12.13 -13.43
CA GLN A 211 -2.98 -11.15 -13.85
C GLN A 211 -3.65 -9.86 -14.34
N VAL A 212 -3.03 -8.73 -14.00
CA VAL A 212 -3.24 -7.43 -14.66
C VAL A 212 -1.95 -7.03 -15.36
N THR A 213 -2.04 -6.84 -16.68
CA THR A 213 -0.90 -6.39 -17.49
C THR A 213 -0.73 -4.86 -17.41
N ARG A 214 0.44 -4.36 -17.83
CA ARG A 214 0.68 -2.90 -17.91
C ARG A 214 -0.32 -2.21 -18.83
N ALA A 215 -0.60 -2.81 -19.99
CA ALA A 215 -1.52 -2.23 -20.98
C ALA A 215 -2.94 -2.12 -20.42
N GLU A 216 -3.42 -3.18 -19.77
CA GLU A 216 -4.73 -3.19 -19.11
C GLU A 216 -4.79 -2.15 -17.99
N LEU A 217 -3.79 -2.10 -17.11
CA LEU A 217 -3.75 -1.11 -16.03
C LEU A 217 -3.76 0.33 -16.56
N THR A 218 -3.01 0.62 -17.63
CA THR A 218 -3.02 1.93 -18.28
C THR A 218 -4.41 2.30 -18.82
N GLU A 219 -5.12 1.35 -19.42
CA GLU A 219 -6.51 1.56 -19.88
C GLU A 219 -7.44 1.90 -18.72
N GLN A 220 -7.36 1.15 -17.62
CA GLN A 220 -8.20 1.39 -16.43
C GLN A 220 -7.88 2.74 -15.76
N LEU A 221 -6.61 3.13 -15.68
CA LEU A 221 -6.19 4.44 -15.15
C LEU A 221 -6.66 5.61 -16.03
N ALA A 222 -6.73 5.41 -17.35
CA ALA A 222 -7.27 6.40 -18.29
C ALA A 222 -8.81 6.51 -18.20
N ALA A 223 -9.49 5.41 -17.86
CA ALA A 223 -10.93 5.35 -17.68
C ALA A 223 -11.41 5.84 -16.30
N ALA A 224 -10.50 6.16 -15.37
CA ALA A 224 -10.85 6.64 -14.04
C ALA A 224 -11.60 7.99 -14.10
N VAL A 225 -12.69 8.09 -13.33
CA VAL A 225 -13.51 9.30 -13.18
C VAL A 225 -13.46 9.74 -11.72
N ARG A 226 -13.30 11.04 -11.49
CA ARG A 226 -13.34 11.67 -10.17
C ARG A 226 -14.75 11.58 -9.59
N TYR A 227 -14.88 11.46 -8.27
CA TYR A 227 -16.20 11.38 -7.64
C TYR A 227 -17.11 12.56 -7.94
N ARG A 228 -16.55 13.78 -8.01
CA ARG A 228 -17.28 15.00 -8.35
C ARG A 228 -17.73 15.07 -9.81
N ASP A 229 -17.21 14.20 -10.66
CA ASP A 229 -17.48 14.14 -12.10
C ASP A 229 -18.34 12.91 -12.49
N MET A 230 -18.77 12.09 -11.53
CA MET A 230 -19.70 10.96 -11.71
C MET A 230 -21.16 11.42 -11.69
#